data_AF-A0A1L3J185-F1
#
_entry.id   AF-A0A1L3J185-F1
#
_cell.length_a   1.000
_cell.length_b   1.000
_cell.length_c   1.000
_cell.angle_alpha   90.00
_cell.angle_beta   90.00
_cell.angle_gamma   90.00
#
_symmetry.space_group_name_H-M   'P 1'
#
loop_
_entity.id
_entity.type
_entity.pdbx_description
1 polymer ?
#
loop_
_entity_poly.entity_id
_entity_poly.type
_entity_poly.pdbx_seq_one_letter_code
_entity_poly.pdbx_strand_id
1 'polypeptide(L)'
;MNSFNNILVALDLSEMDTTLIRYASFISEKLGADKVYFVHNIKKYEISELFEEQLKDINLDKIISEEIDEKVSENFSSNCKWRCLFQKILIQNP
;
A
#
# COMPACT_ATOMS: atom_id res chain seq x y z
N MET A 1 -29.53 2.73 5.45
CA MET A 1 -28.46 1.78 5.82
C MET A 1 -27.16 2.44 5.43
N ASN A 2 -26.25 2.67 6.38
CA ASN A 2 -25.01 3.40 6.12
C ASN A 2 -24.05 2.47 5.38
N SER A 3 -23.95 2.68 4.07
CA SER A 3 -23.13 1.91 3.13
C SER A 3 -21.65 2.23 3.36
N PHE A 4 -21.02 1.58 4.35
CA PHE A 4 -19.57 1.57 4.50
C PHE A 4 -18.97 0.68 3.39
N ASN A 5 -19.03 1.15 2.15
CA ASN A 5 -18.70 0.33 0.99
C ASN A 5 -17.21 0.40 0.60
N ASN A 6 -16.37 1.06 1.41
CA ASN A 6 -14.95 1.18 1.13
C ASN A 6 -14.13 0.61 2.28
N ILE A 7 -13.14 -0.22 1.96
CA ILE A 7 -12.18 -0.78 2.91
C ILE A 7 -10.83 -0.11 2.66
N LEU A 8 -10.14 0.25 3.72
CA LEU A 8 -8.78 0.78 3.66
C LEU A 8 -7.84 -0.17 4.39
N VAL A 9 -6.75 -0.54 3.73
CA VAL A 9 -5.75 -1.50 4.21
C VAL A 9 -4.39 -0.83 4.15
N ALA A 10 -3.75 -0.63 5.30
CA ALA A 10 -2.38 -0.14 5.34
C ALA A 10 -1.41 -1.30 5.11
N LEU A 11 -0.44 -1.10 4.23
CA LEU A 11 0.63 -2.05 3.89
C LEU A 11 1.99 -1.43 4.22
N ASP A 12 2.96 -2.26 4.58
CA ASP A 12 4.31 -1.83 4.99
C ASP A 12 5.44 -2.63 4.35
N LEU A 13 5.16 -3.40 3.29
CA LEU A 13 6.07 -4.34 2.62
C LEU A 13 6.52 -5.53 3.47
N SER A 14 5.96 -5.71 4.68
CA SER A 14 6.25 -6.88 5.49
C SER A 14 5.68 -8.17 4.91
N GLU A 15 6.15 -9.32 5.39
CA GLU A 15 5.57 -10.62 5.03
C GLU A 15 4.08 -10.72 5.41
N MET A 16 3.64 -9.96 6.41
CA MET A 16 2.25 -9.95 6.89
C MET A 16 1.27 -9.40 5.85
N ASP A 17 1.71 -8.49 4.97
CA ASP A 17 0.88 -7.87 3.93
C ASP A 17 0.18 -8.92 3.07
N THR A 18 0.86 -10.01 2.71
CA THR A 18 0.27 -11.09 1.91
C THR A 18 -0.98 -11.67 2.58
N THR A 19 -0.89 -11.90 3.90
CA THR A 19 -2.02 -12.40 4.69
C THR A 19 -3.13 -11.35 4.78
N LEU A 20 -2.75 -10.08 4.98
CA LEU A 20 -3.70 -8.97 5.11
C LEU A 20 -4.48 -8.72 3.81
N ILE A 21 -3.82 -8.80 2.66
CA ILE A 21 -4.42 -8.64 1.32
C ILE A 21 -5.44 -9.76 1.05
N ARG A 22 -5.08 -11.01 1.34
CA ARG A 22 -6.00 -12.15 1.19
C ARG A 22 -7.21 -12.02 2.11
N TYR A 23 -7.00 -11.59 3.35
CA TYR A 23 -8.08 -11.37 4.28
C TYR A 23 -8.98 -10.19 3.87
N ALA A 24 -8.40 -9.13 3.32
CA ALA A 24 -9.14 -8.01 2.73
C ALA A 24 -10.01 -8.47 1.55
N SER A 25 -9.51 -9.38 0.70
CA SER A 25 -10.34 -10.01 -0.34
C SER A 25 -11.55 -10.70 0.26
N PHE A 26 -11.32 -11.61 1.21
CA PHE A 26 -12.40 -12.35 1.87
C PHE A 26 -13.44 -11.43 2.52
N ILE A 27 -13.01 -10.41 3.27
CA ILE A 27 -13.92 -9.47 3.92
C ILE A 27 -14.67 -8.61 2.89
N SER A 28 -14.00 -8.13 1.85
CA SER A 28 -14.62 -7.27 0.83
C SER A 28 -15.80 -7.97 0.13
N GLU A 29 -15.68 -9.27 -0.14
CA GLU A 29 -16.77 -10.07 -0.69
C GLU A 29 -17.92 -10.25 0.30
N LYS A 30 -17.61 -10.53 1.58
CA LYS A 30 -18.63 -10.74 2.62
C LYS A 30 -19.41 -9.49 2.96
N LEU A 31 -18.76 -8.34 2.90
CA LEU A 31 -19.38 -7.05 3.18
C LEU A 31 -20.03 -6.41 1.94
N GLY A 32 -19.79 -6.95 0.74
CA GLY A 32 -20.23 -6.33 -0.51
C GLY A 32 -19.59 -4.96 -0.71
N ALA A 33 -18.28 -4.84 -0.45
CA ALA A 33 -17.55 -3.59 -0.62
C ALA A 33 -17.49 -3.18 -2.09
N ASP A 34 -17.64 -1.88 -2.36
CA ASP A 34 -17.49 -1.29 -3.69
C ASP A 34 -16.00 -1.19 -4.06
N LYS A 35 -15.15 -0.85 -3.08
CA LYS A 35 -13.72 -0.62 -3.32
C LYS A 35 -12.82 -0.89 -2.12
N VAL A 36 -11.63 -1.43 -2.40
CA VAL A 36 -10.53 -1.56 -1.43
C VAL A 36 -9.39 -0.59 -1.80
N TYR A 37 -8.89 0.12 -0.80
CA TYR A 37 -7.74 1.01 -0.93
C TYR A 37 -6.57 0.43 -0.17
N PHE A 38 -5.50 0.11 -0.87
CA PHE A 38 -4.23 -0.29 -0.25
C PHE A 38 -3.37 0.95 -0.10
N VAL A 39 -2.94 1.26 1.11
CA VAL A 39 -2.21 2.49 1.42
C VAL A 39 -0.84 2.14 1.95
N HIS A 40 0.19 2.78 1.38
CA HIS A 40 1.54 2.70 1.92
C HIS A 40 2.10 4.09 2.17
N ASN A 41 2.72 4.25 3.34
CA ASN A 41 3.38 5.48 3.73
C ASN A 41 4.87 5.38 3.40
N ILE A 42 5.31 6.13 2.39
CA ILE A 42 6.73 6.20 2.04
C ILE A 42 7.40 7.21 2.97
N LYS A 43 8.24 6.72 3.88
CA LYS A 43 8.95 7.50 4.89
C LYS A 43 10.42 7.70 4.52
N LYS A 44 10.69 8.55 3.53
CA LYS A 44 12.07 8.80 3.06
C LYS A 44 13.01 9.30 4.17
N TYR A 45 12.49 10.03 5.15
CA TYR A 45 13.26 10.56 6.27
C TYR A 45 13.83 9.47 7.21
N GLU A 46 13.32 8.23 7.16
CA GLU A 46 13.90 7.12 7.93
C GLU A 46 15.14 6.52 7.22
N ILE A 47 15.42 6.95 5.98
CA ILE A 47 16.60 6.54 5.22
C ILE A 47 17.76 7.45 5.65
N SER A 48 18.86 6.86 6.14
CA SER A 48 20.05 7.64 6.53
C SER A 48 20.63 8.39 5.34
N GLU A 49 21.20 9.58 5.56
CA GLU A 49 21.85 10.39 4.51
C GLU A 49 22.89 9.60 3.69
N LEU A 50 23.65 8.71 4.34
CA LEU A 50 24.62 7.83 3.67
C LEU A 50 23.97 6.90 2.62
N PHE A 51 22.77 6.41 2.92
CA PHE A 51 21.98 5.59 2.00
C PHE A 51 21.32 6.44 0.91
N GLU A 52 20.88 7.66 1.21
CA GLU A 52 20.32 8.56 0.19
C GLU A 52 21.32 8.82 -0.93
N GLU A 53 22.61 9.02 -0.61
CA GLU A 53 23.64 9.22 -1.64
C GLU A 53 23.81 8.02 -2.56
N GLN A 54 23.75 6.80 -2.02
CA GLN A 54 23.82 5.56 -2.81
C GLN A 54 22.56 5.33 -3.64
N LEU A 55 21.43 5.88 -3.20
CA LEU A 55 20.13 5.76 -3.84
C LEU A 55 19.79 6.97 -4.73
N LYS A 56 20.68 7.96 -4.90
CA LYS A 56 20.43 9.20 -5.66
C LYS A 56 19.92 8.95 -7.08
N ASP A 57 20.42 7.91 -7.74
CA ASP A 57 20.02 7.54 -9.10
C ASP A 57 18.87 6.51 -9.14
N ILE A 58 18.39 6.06 -7.97
CA ILE A 58 17.33 5.06 -7.84
C ILE A 58 16.01 5.77 -7.55
N ASN A 59 15.02 5.55 -8.41
CA ASN A 59 13.66 6.02 -8.17
C ASN A 59 12.94 5.10 -7.17
N LEU A 60 13.26 5.28 -5.89
CA LEU A 60 12.74 4.45 -4.80
C LEU A 60 11.20 4.47 -4.73
N ASP A 61 10.59 5.62 -5.01
CA ASP A 61 9.13 5.76 -5.04
C ASP A 61 8.51 4.80 -6.06
N LYS A 62 9.14 4.69 -7.24
CA LYS A 62 8.69 3.81 -8.31
C LYS A 62 8.83 2.35 -7.92
N ILE A 63 10.00 1.95 -7.39
CA ILE A 63 10.27 0.57 -6.97
C ILE A 63 9.26 0.13 -5.90
N ILE A 64 9.06 0.94 -4.87
CA ILE A 64 8.08 0.65 -3.81
C ILE A 64 6.67 0.55 -4.40
N SER A 65 6.31 1.45 -5.34
CA SER A 65 4.97 1.39 -5.94
C SER A 65 4.74 0.14 -6.77
N GLU A 66 5.73 -0.28 -7.56
CA GLU A 66 5.65 -1.48 -8.40
C GLU A 66 5.56 -2.75 -7.55
N GLU A 67 6.37 -2.85 -6.50
CA GLU A 67 6.35 -3.99 -5.55
C GLU A 67 4.97 -4.13 -4.86
N ILE A 68 4.39 -3.02 -4.39
CA ILE A 68 3.07 -3.06 -3.73
C ILE A 68 1.97 -3.41 -4.72
N ASP A 69 1.99 -2.82 -5.92
CA ASP A 69 1.02 -3.13 -6.96
C ASP A 69 1.08 -4.61 -7.38
N GLU A 70 2.29 -5.17 -7.53
CA GLU A 70 2.49 -6.59 -7.84
C GLU A 70 1.97 -7.49 -6.72
N LYS A 71 2.37 -7.23 -5.47
CA LYS A 71 1.94 -8.02 -4.31
C LYS A 71 0.42 -8.01 -4.11
N VAL A 72 -0.22 -6.85 -4.31
CA VAL A 72 -1.68 -6.73 -4.28
C VAL A 72 -2.31 -7.49 -5.45
N SER A 73 -1.80 -7.31 -6.67
CA SER A 73 -2.31 -7.99 -7.86
C SER A 73 -2.24 -9.52 -7.74
N GLU A 74 -1.20 -10.06 -7.11
CA GLU A 74 -1.03 -11.51 -6.95
C GLU A 74 -1.92 -12.12 -5.86
N ASN A 75 -2.28 -11.34 -4.83
CA ASN A 75 -2.91 -11.87 -3.62
C ASN A 75 -4.34 -11.39 -3.40
N PHE A 76 -4.79 -10.34 -4.10
CA PHE A 76 -6.15 -9.83 -4.00
C PHE A 76 -7.05 -10.47 -5.06
N SER A 77 -7.98 -11.32 -4.62
CA SER A 77 -8.83 -12.13 -5.51
C SER A 77 -10.29 -11.69 -5.58
N SER A 78 -10.69 -10.68 -4.79
CA SER A 78 -12.08 -10.20 -4.79
C SER A 78 -12.41 -9.41 -6.06
N ASN A 79 -13.66 -9.52 -6.50
CA ASN A 79 -14.17 -8.86 -7.71
C ASN A 79 -14.45 -7.35 -7.54
N CYS A 80 -14.33 -6.81 -6.33
CA CYS A 80 -14.50 -5.38 -6.11
C CYS A 80 -13.32 -4.57 -6.67
N LYS A 81 -13.52 -3.27 -6.88
CA LYS A 81 -12.46 -2.40 -7.38
C LYS A 81 -11.37 -2.29 -6.34
N TRP A 82 -10.11 -2.16 -6.76
CA TRP A 82 -9.04 -1.82 -5.85
C TRP A 82 -8.10 -0.77 -6.44
N ARG A 83 -7.33 -0.12 -5.57
CA ARG A 83 -6.29 0.84 -5.96
C ARG A 83 -5.25 0.97 -4.85
N CYS A 84 -3.99 1.05 -5.23
CA CYS A 84 -2.90 1.43 -4.34
C CYS A 84 -2.75 2.96 -4.26
N LEU A 85 -2.53 3.46 -3.06
CA LEU A 85 -2.30 4.86 -2.73
C LEU A 85 -0.98 4.99 -1.98
N PHE A 86 -0.12 5.88 -2.46
CA PHE A 86 1.20 6.10 -1.89
C PHE A 86 1.24 7.50 -1.27
N GLN A 87 1.31 7.57 0.06
CA GLN A 87 1.44 8.82 0.77
C GLN A 87 2.91 9.11 1.03
N LYS A 88 3.42 10.19 0.44
CA LYS A 88 4.75 10.71 0.77
C LYS A 88 4.63 11.57 2.03
N ILE A 89 5.36 11.21 3.07
CA ILE A 89 5.49 12.03 4.27
C ILE A 89 6.79 12.81 4.14
N LEU A 90 6.69 14.09 3.79
CA LEU A 90 7.79 15.04 3.84
C LEU A 90 7.72 15.75 5.19
N ILE A 91 8.65 15.45 6.09
CA ILE A 91 8.84 16.28 7.29
C ILE A 91 9.67 17.47 6.82
N GLN A 92 9.05 18.64 6.68
CA GLN A 92 9.81 19.88 6.64
C GLN A 92 10.41 20.04 8.04
N ASN A 93 11.70 19.74 8.19
CA ASN A 93 12.43 20.15 9.39
C ASN A 93 12.36 21.69 9.47
N PRO A 94 11.93 22.27 10.60
CA PRO A 94 12.05 23.71 10.83
C PRO A 94 13.51 24.15 10.95
#